data_AF-A0A7S3Z519-F1
#
_entry.id   AF-A0A7S3Z519-F1
#
_cell.length_a   1.000
_cell.length_b   1.000
_cell.length_c   1.000
_cell.angle_alpha   90.00
_cell.angle_beta   90.00
_cell.angle_gamma   90.00
#
_symmetry.space_group_name_H-M   'P 1'
#
loop_
_entity.id
_entity.type
_entity.pdbx_description
1 polymer ?
#
loop_
_entity_poly.entity_id
_entity_poly.type
_entity_poly.pdbx_seq_one_letter_code
_entity_poly.pdbx_strand_id
1 'polypeptide(L)'
;MNAMQINDTTVKVEDAEEDPMIAKLHKLHPNMLPPKNFPENVLENVINNKDFATLHSGPMMLCEDCKAIADSGTSLIAGPSTQVAALNEIIGANEYGLVDCNAVYPNVHVVLKDERGEERTFKLTPNDYILRMGVECVSGFQSMDAGFWILGDVFMRKFYTVFDQGNKRVGFATASESC
;
A
#
# COMPACT_ATOMS: atom_id res chain seq x y z
N MET A 1 -9.97 16.78 0.15
CA MET A 1 -10.31 15.57 -0.60
C MET A 1 -9.38 15.53 -1.81
N ASN A 2 -8.24 14.84 -1.71
CA ASN A 2 -7.29 14.70 -2.81
C ASN A 2 -7.19 13.21 -3.14
N ALA A 3 -8.18 12.69 -3.86
CA ALA A 3 -8.05 11.41 -4.54
C ALA A 3 -7.51 11.70 -5.93
N MET A 4 -6.30 11.24 -6.25
CA MET A 4 -5.79 11.31 -7.61
C MET A 4 -6.37 10.12 -8.37
N GLN A 5 -7.35 10.37 -9.25
CA GLN A 5 -7.80 9.33 -10.18
C GLN A 5 -6.67 9.10 -11.20
N ILE A 6 -6.17 7.87 -11.20
CA ILE A 6 -4.90 7.51 -11.83
C ILE A 6 -5.12 7.18 -13.35
N ASN A 7 -6.29 7.46 -13.90
CA ASN A 7 -6.76 7.05 -15.25
C ASN A 7 -6.09 7.80 -16.43
N ASP A 8 -5.18 8.73 -16.20
CA ASP A 8 -4.69 9.65 -17.24
C ASP A 8 -3.16 9.82 -17.26
N THR A 9 -2.42 8.89 -16.65
CA THR A 9 -1.04 9.03 -16.16
C THR A 9 0.01 8.22 -16.93
N THR A 10 1.27 8.69 -16.94
CA THR A 10 2.45 7.92 -17.39
C THR A 10 3.53 7.90 -16.29
N VAL A 11 4.05 6.72 -15.91
CA VAL A 11 5.17 6.57 -14.96
C VAL A 11 6.53 6.78 -15.63
N LYS A 12 7.54 6.97 -14.77
CA LYS A 12 8.98 6.86 -14.98
C LYS A 12 9.60 6.26 -13.71
N VAL A 13 10.48 5.27 -13.84
CA VAL A 13 11.35 4.67 -12.83
C VAL A 13 12.77 5.13 -13.14
N GLU A 14 13.30 6.04 -12.35
CA GLU A 14 14.65 6.61 -12.48
C GLU A 14 15.39 6.46 -11.14
N ASP A 15 16.72 6.36 -11.21
CA ASP A 15 17.60 6.13 -10.06
C ASP A 15 17.49 7.24 -9.00
N ALA A 16 17.69 6.83 -7.74
CA ALA A 16 17.63 7.64 -6.54
C ALA A 16 18.38 8.98 -6.58
N GLU A 17 19.59 8.91 -7.13
CA GLU A 17 20.52 10.04 -7.17
C GLU A 17 20.15 11.04 -8.27
N GLU A 18 19.28 10.67 -9.21
CA GLU A 18 18.88 11.52 -10.33
C GLU A 18 17.47 12.13 -10.17
N ASP A 19 16.67 11.72 -9.17
CA ASP A 19 15.29 12.23 -9.00
C ASP A 19 15.26 13.69 -8.46
N PRO A 20 14.84 14.67 -9.29
CA PRO A 20 14.73 16.07 -8.88
C PRO A 20 13.72 16.31 -7.74
N MET A 21 12.79 15.38 -7.49
CA MET A 21 11.77 15.48 -6.43
C MET A 21 12.35 15.26 -5.03
N ILE A 22 13.25 14.31 -4.84
CA ILE A 22 13.93 14.08 -3.55
C ILE A 22 14.80 15.29 -3.21
N ALA A 23 15.51 15.82 -4.20
CA ALA A 23 16.27 17.04 -4.07
C ALA A 23 15.40 18.28 -3.76
N LYS A 24 14.11 18.28 -4.16
CA LYS A 24 13.16 19.38 -3.93
C LYS A 24 12.44 19.25 -2.58
N LEU A 25 12.10 18.04 -2.14
CA LEU A 25 11.53 17.76 -0.81
C LEU A 25 12.52 18.15 0.30
N HIS A 26 13.81 17.81 0.15
CA HIS A 26 14.86 18.22 1.08
C HIS A 26 15.03 19.75 1.15
N LYS A 27 14.75 20.48 0.06
CA LYS A 27 14.79 21.95 0.01
C LYS A 27 13.57 22.62 0.64
N LEU A 28 12.40 21.99 0.58
CA LEU A 28 11.13 22.55 1.08
C LEU A 28 10.90 22.27 2.58
N HIS A 29 11.42 21.15 3.10
CA HIS A 29 11.26 20.75 4.49
C HIS A 29 12.61 20.41 5.15
N PRO A 30 13.48 21.41 5.44
CA PRO A 30 14.84 21.17 5.96
C PRO A 30 14.90 20.49 7.34
N ASN A 31 13.78 20.47 8.09
CA ASN A 31 13.65 19.79 9.38
C ASN A 31 12.99 18.42 9.29
N MET A 32 12.47 18.05 8.11
CA MET A 32 12.08 16.67 7.82
C MET A 32 13.38 15.99 7.41
N LEU A 33 14.13 15.52 8.41
CA LEU A 33 15.39 14.85 8.15
C LEU A 33 15.12 13.68 7.21
N PRO A 34 15.81 13.56 6.06
CA PRO A 34 15.86 12.28 5.38
C PRO A 34 16.34 11.25 6.42
N PRO A 35 15.65 10.12 6.62
CA PRO A 35 16.15 9.07 7.49
C PRO A 35 17.62 8.87 7.19
N LYS A 36 18.47 8.97 8.22
CA LYS A 36 19.92 9.13 8.10
C LYS A 36 20.65 7.97 7.40
N ASN A 37 19.94 6.97 6.91
CA ASN A 37 20.35 6.08 5.85
C ASN A 37 19.07 5.75 5.09
N PHE A 38 18.81 6.45 3.99
CA PHE A 38 17.92 5.90 2.97
C PHE A 38 18.66 4.66 2.44
N PRO A 39 18.15 3.44 2.63
CA PRO A 39 18.74 2.31 1.95
C PRO A 39 18.57 2.56 0.43
N GLU A 40 19.58 2.23 -0.37
CA GLU A 40 19.65 2.49 -1.84
C GLU A 40 18.40 2.04 -2.62
N ASN A 41 17.56 1.18 -2.02
CA ASN A 41 16.33 0.62 -2.55
C ASN A 41 15.07 1.49 -2.39
N VAL A 42 15.16 2.72 -1.86
CA VAL A 42 13.97 3.57 -1.65
C VAL A 42 13.41 4.18 -2.94
N LEU A 43 14.17 4.17 -4.03
CA LEU A 43 13.80 4.84 -5.27
C LEU A 43 13.42 3.87 -6.41
N GLU A 44 13.32 2.59 -6.12
CA GLU A 44 13.03 1.53 -7.10
C GLU A 44 11.54 1.24 -7.34
N ASN A 45 10.60 2.00 -6.76
CA ASN A 45 9.24 1.49 -6.54
C ASN A 45 8.14 2.52 -6.89
N VAL A 46 7.85 2.72 -8.18
CA VAL A 46 6.81 3.67 -8.67
C VAL A 46 5.76 2.95 -9.55
N ILE A 47 4.47 3.13 -9.26
CA ILE A 47 3.31 2.35 -9.78
C ILE A 47 2.25 3.25 -10.46
N ASN A 48 1.66 2.76 -11.56
CA ASN A 48 0.58 3.28 -12.42
C ASN A 48 -0.80 2.62 -12.19
N ASN A 49 -1.87 3.23 -12.75
CA ASN A 49 -3.21 2.63 -12.85
C ASN A 49 -3.42 1.61 -13.98
N LYS A 50 -2.36 1.22 -14.69
CA LYS A 50 -2.39 0.01 -15.52
C LYS A 50 -1.91 -1.21 -14.74
N ASP A 51 -1.52 -1.02 -13.49
CA ASP A 51 -0.81 -2.03 -12.72
C ASP A 51 -1.83 -2.77 -11.89
N PHE A 52 -2.35 -3.78 -12.56
CA PHE A 52 -2.57 -5.10 -12.02
C PHE A 52 -1.74 -5.40 -10.77
N ALA A 53 -2.42 -5.34 -9.63
CA ALA A 53 -1.94 -5.83 -8.36
C ALA A 53 -2.25 -7.32 -8.26
N THR A 54 -1.32 -8.09 -7.71
CA THR A 54 -1.61 -9.43 -7.22
C THR A 54 -1.61 -9.38 -5.70
N LEU A 55 -2.72 -9.74 -5.09
CA LEU A 55 -2.85 -9.79 -3.64
C LEU A 55 -2.92 -11.24 -3.21
N HIS A 56 -2.11 -11.61 -2.23
CA HIS A 56 -2.17 -12.94 -1.63
C HIS A 56 -1.91 -12.90 -0.12
N SER A 57 -2.54 -13.85 0.59
CA SER A 57 -2.42 -14.04 2.03
C SER A 57 -1.85 -15.43 2.30
N GLY A 58 -0.58 -15.49 2.70
CA GLY A 58 0.17 -16.75 2.69
C GLY A 58 0.12 -17.41 1.29
N PRO A 59 -0.34 -18.68 1.18
CA PRO A 59 -0.46 -19.38 -0.11
C PRO A 59 -1.73 -19.04 -0.90
N MET A 60 -2.70 -18.29 -0.33
CA MET A 60 -3.96 -18.00 -1.00
C MET A 60 -3.87 -16.73 -1.85
N MET A 61 -4.18 -16.85 -3.13
CA MET A 61 -4.36 -15.72 -4.05
C MET A 61 -5.76 -15.10 -3.84
N LEU A 62 -5.80 -13.82 -3.49
CA LEU A 62 -7.03 -13.02 -3.34
C LEU A 62 -7.46 -12.41 -4.67
N CYS A 63 -6.49 -11.92 -5.43
CA CYS A 63 -6.68 -11.43 -6.78
C CYS A 63 -5.40 -11.65 -7.58
N GLU A 64 -5.54 -11.85 -8.88
CA GLU A 64 -4.46 -11.75 -9.86
C GLU A 64 -4.82 -10.61 -10.80
N ASP A 65 -3.82 -9.81 -11.14
CA ASP A 65 -3.96 -8.69 -12.05
C ASP A 65 -5.23 -7.85 -11.81
N CYS A 66 -5.39 -7.36 -10.57
CA CYS A 66 -6.55 -6.56 -10.17
C CYS A 66 -6.21 -5.06 -10.08
N LYS A 67 -7.20 -4.20 -10.33
CA LYS A 67 -6.98 -2.74 -10.25
C LYS A 67 -6.80 -2.31 -8.80
N ALA A 68 -5.87 -1.40 -8.54
CA ALA A 68 -5.66 -0.81 -7.21
C ALA A 68 -5.51 0.72 -7.31
N ILE A 69 -5.99 1.43 -6.29
CA ILE A 69 -5.93 2.90 -6.19
C ILE A 69 -5.28 3.28 -4.86
N ALA A 70 -4.27 4.15 -4.90
CA ALA A 70 -3.76 4.79 -3.69
C ALA A 70 -4.70 5.92 -3.27
N ASP A 71 -5.30 5.83 -2.08
CA ASP A 71 -6.23 6.86 -1.60
C ASP A 71 -6.00 7.21 -0.13
N SER A 72 -5.37 8.37 0.11
CA SER A 72 -5.17 8.94 1.45
C SER A 72 -6.47 9.37 2.14
N GLY A 73 -7.60 9.37 1.43
CA GLY A 73 -8.93 9.62 2.00
C GLY A 73 -9.58 8.38 2.62
N THR A 74 -8.96 7.21 2.49
CA THR A 74 -9.49 5.93 2.96
C THR A 74 -8.60 5.37 4.08
N SER A 75 -9.19 5.09 5.25
CA SER A 75 -8.41 4.64 6.42
C SER A 75 -7.93 3.20 6.34
N LEU A 76 -8.68 2.31 5.68
CA LEU A 76 -8.41 0.87 5.59
C LEU A 76 -7.91 0.48 4.19
N ILE A 77 -7.54 -0.78 4.01
CA ILE A 77 -7.42 -1.35 2.67
C ILE A 77 -8.80 -1.83 2.25
N ALA A 78 -9.40 -1.21 1.24
CA ALA A 78 -10.72 -1.62 0.74
C ALA A 78 -10.58 -2.49 -0.51
N GLY A 79 -11.46 -3.47 -0.69
CA GLY A 79 -11.42 -4.34 -1.86
C GLY A 79 -12.75 -5.00 -2.19
N PRO A 80 -12.84 -5.73 -3.32
CA PRO A 80 -14.06 -6.41 -3.72
C PRO A 80 -14.56 -7.35 -2.63
N SER A 81 -15.86 -7.27 -2.30
CA SER A 81 -16.47 -7.99 -1.17
C SER A 81 -16.16 -9.48 -1.12
N THR A 82 -16.12 -10.17 -2.26
CA THR A 82 -15.82 -11.61 -2.31
C THR A 82 -14.38 -11.92 -1.94
N GLN A 83 -13.43 -11.08 -2.35
CA GLN A 83 -12.01 -11.26 -2.09
C GLN A 83 -11.67 -10.91 -0.63
N VAL A 84 -12.24 -9.82 -0.12
CA VAL A 84 -12.08 -9.43 1.29
C VAL A 84 -12.76 -10.45 2.22
N ALA A 85 -13.93 -10.98 1.85
CA ALA A 85 -14.58 -12.04 2.61
C ALA A 85 -13.71 -13.29 2.73
N ALA A 86 -13.07 -13.72 1.63
CA ALA A 86 -12.15 -14.86 1.65
C ALA A 86 -10.94 -14.62 2.57
N LEU A 87 -10.38 -13.41 2.58
CA LEU A 87 -9.33 -13.04 3.55
C LEU A 87 -9.83 -13.07 4.98
N ASN A 88 -11.00 -12.47 5.22
CA ASN A 88 -11.62 -12.38 6.55
C ASN A 88 -11.93 -13.78 7.11
N GLU A 89 -12.34 -14.73 6.27
CA GLU A 89 -12.53 -16.13 6.67
C GLU A 89 -11.22 -16.77 7.16
N ILE A 90 -10.10 -16.56 6.44
CA ILE A 90 -8.78 -17.08 6.83
C ILE A 90 -8.32 -16.55 8.19
N ILE A 91 -8.52 -15.25 8.42
CA ILE A 91 -8.08 -14.61 9.67
C ILE A 91 -9.12 -14.76 10.79
N GLY A 92 -10.21 -15.49 10.56
CA GLY A 92 -11.27 -15.71 11.55
C GLY A 92 -12.01 -14.45 11.96
N ALA A 93 -12.12 -13.47 11.04
CA ALA A 93 -12.87 -12.25 11.28
C ALA A 93 -14.38 -12.51 11.26
N ASN A 94 -15.12 -11.89 12.18
CA ASN A 94 -16.58 -11.93 12.16
C ASN A 94 -17.18 -10.90 11.19
N GLU A 95 -18.51 -10.79 11.16
CA GLU A 95 -19.24 -9.85 10.27
C GLU A 95 -18.87 -8.37 10.48
N TYR A 96 -18.33 -8.00 11.64
CA TYR A 96 -17.86 -6.65 11.97
C TYR A 96 -16.35 -6.48 11.73
N GLY A 97 -15.67 -7.50 11.21
CA GLY A 97 -14.22 -7.50 11.02
C GLY A 97 -13.42 -7.75 12.31
N LEU A 98 -14.06 -8.12 13.42
CA LEU A 98 -13.36 -8.41 14.68
C LEU A 98 -12.62 -9.74 14.61
N VAL A 99 -11.40 -9.75 15.12
CA VAL A 99 -10.50 -10.91 15.14
C VAL A 99 -9.88 -11.12 16.54
N ASP A 100 -9.37 -12.32 16.83
CA ASP A 100 -8.66 -12.61 18.09
C ASP A 100 -7.28 -11.95 18.15
N CYS A 101 -7.12 -10.92 18.99
CA CYS A 101 -5.84 -10.22 19.18
C CYS A 101 -4.60 -11.09 19.43
N ASN A 102 -4.76 -12.34 19.89
CA ASN A 102 -3.65 -13.23 20.23
C ASN A 102 -3.41 -14.34 19.21
N ALA A 103 -4.19 -14.40 18.13
CA ALA A 103 -4.00 -15.39 17.08
C ALA A 103 -2.77 -15.08 16.21
N VAL A 104 -2.29 -16.10 15.51
CA VAL A 104 -1.21 -15.97 14.53
C VAL A 104 -1.83 -15.80 13.15
N TYR A 105 -1.48 -14.72 12.47
CA TYR A 105 -2.01 -14.39 11.16
C TYR A 105 -0.96 -14.49 10.05
N PRO A 106 -1.37 -14.78 8.80
CA PRO A 106 -0.46 -14.81 7.66
C PRO A 106 0.09 -13.42 7.31
N ASN A 107 1.15 -13.36 6.52
CA ASN A 107 1.51 -12.10 5.88
C ASN A 107 0.63 -11.91 4.63
N VAL A 108 0.20 -10.68 4.40
CA VAL A 108 -0.43 -10.27 3.14
C VAL A 108 0.63 -9.62 2.27
N HIS A 109 0.64 -9.95 0.99
CA HIS A 109 1.54 -9.36 0.02
C HIS A 109 0.73 -8.67 -1.04
N VAL A 110 1.09 -7.42 -1.34
CA VAL A 110 0.59 -6.66 -2.47
C VAL A 110 1.74 -6.61 -3.46
N VAL A 111 1.60 -7.29 -4.59
CA VAL A 111 2.58 -7.26 -5.68
C VAL A 111 2.10 -6.25 -6.69
N LEU A 112 2.95 -5.30 -7.04
CA LEU A 112 2.65 -4.21 -7.95
C LEU A 112 3.71 -4.21 -9.05
N LYS A 113 3.28 -4.07 -10.31
CA LYS A 113 4.17 -3.98 -11.47
C LYS A 113 4.56 -2.52 -11.67
N ASP A 114 5.81 -2.27 -12.03
CA ASP A 114 6.24 -0.94 -12.46
C ASP A 114 6.04 -0.75 -13.98
N GLU A 115 6.43 0.41 -14.50
CA GLU A 115 6.32 0.70 -15.94
C GLU A 115 7.15 -0.21 -16.85
N ARG A 116 8.21 -0.83 -16.30
CA ARG A 116 9.10 -1.76 -17.00
C ARG A 116 8.53 -3.18 -16.96
N GLY A 117 7.44 -3.38 -16.20
CA GLY A 117 6.82 -4.67 -15.95
C GLY A 117 7.52 -5.48 -14.85
N GLU A 118 8.42 -4.87 -14.08
CA GLU A 118 9.07 -5.53 -12.94
C GLU A 118 8.11 -5.57 -11.74
N GLU A 119 8.04 -6.72 -11.09
CA GLU A 119 7.20 -6.91 -9.92
C GLU A 119 7.90 -6.48 -8.63
N ARG A 120 7.20 -5.68 -7.83
CA ARG A 120 7.63 -5.25 -6.51
C ARG A 120 6.63 -5.73 -5.46
N THR A 121 7.14 -6.40 -4.44
CA THR A 121 6.33 -7.04 -3.40
C THR A 121 6.33 -6.23 -2.12
N PHE A 122 5.14 -5.75 -1.74
CA PHE A 122 4.89 -4.99 -0.51
C PHE A 122 4.26 -5.92 0.53
N LYS A 123 5.09 -6.32 1.50
CA LYS A 123 4.67 -7.25 2.57
C LYS A 123 4.05 -6.51 3.74
N LEU A 124 2.78 -6.80 4.03
CA LEU A 124 2.09 -6.47 5.28
C LEU A 124 2.19 -7.66 6.24
N THR A 125 2.75 -7.42 7.41
CA THR A 125 2.74 -8.33 8.56
C THR A 125 1.45 -8.15 9.34
N PRO A 126 1.08 -9.10 10.22
CA PRO A 126 -0.10 -8.96 11.06
C PRO A 126 -0.16 -7.64 11.85
N ASN A 127 0.97 -7.12 12.32
CA ASN A 127 1.02 -5.85 13.04
C ASN A 127 0.63 -4.64 12.20
N ASP A 128 0.71 -4.75 10.87
CA ASP A 128 0.42 -3.65 9.95
C ASP A 128 -1.08 -3.57 9.65
N TYR A 129 -1.77 -4.72 9.58
CA TYR A 129 -3.16 -4.79 9.16
C TYR A 129 -4.13 -5.32 10.22
N ILE A 130 -3.67 -5.80 11.38
CA ILE A 130 -4.54 -6.07 12.53
C ILE A 130 -4.53 -4.86 13.44
N LEU A 131 -5.64 -4.13 13.45
CA LEU A 131 -5.76 -2.85 14.14
C LEU A 131 -6.27 -3.08 15.55
N ARG A 132 -5.45 -2.74 16.55
CA ARG A 132 -5.82 -2.84 17.96
C ARG A 132 -6.58 -1.59 18.41
N MET A 133 -7.86 -1.77 18.75
CA MET A 133 -8.76 -0.74 19.26
C MET A 133 -9.11 -1.05 20.72
N GLY A 134 -8.24 -0.64 21.64
CA GLY A 134 -8.38 -0.97 23.06
C GLY A 134 -8.15 -2.46 23.33
N VAL A 135 -9.21 -3.18 23.68
CA VAL A 135 -9.18 -4.63 23.94
C VAL A 135 -9.58 -5.46 22.73
N GLU A 136 -10.15 -4.83 21.70
CA GLU A 136 -10.58 -5.49 20.47
C GLU A 136 -9.53 -5.34 19.37
N CYS A 137 -9.49 -6.30 18.46
CA CYS A 137 -8.67 -6.25 17.26
C CYS A 137 -9.58 -6.35 16.04
N VAL A 138 -9.30 -5.53 15.03
CA VAL A 138 -10.11 -5.42 13.82
C VAL A 138 -9.22 -5.67 12.61
N SER A 139 -9.75 -6.37 11.61
CA SER A 139 -9.15 -6.47 10.29
C SER A 139 -9.02 -5.08 9.67
N GLY A 140 -7.83 -4.76 9.16
CA GLY A 140 -7.53 -3.56 8.39
C GLY A 140 -8.06 -3.62 6.96
N PHE A 141 -8.84 -4.65 6.62
CA PHE A 141 -9.45 -4.86 5.32
C PHE A 141 -10.96 -4.64 5.36
N GLN A 142 -11.47 -3.86 4.42
CA GLN A 142 -12.88 -3.53 4.31
C GLN A 142 -13.47 -3.98 2.97
N SER A 143 -14.60 -4.67 3.02
CA SER A 143 -15.36 -5.01 1.82
C SER A 143 -15.98 -3.77 1.19
N MET A 144 -15.93 -3.69 -0.12
CA MET A 144 -16.53 -2.64 -0.94
C MET A 144 -17.18 -3.27 -2.18
N ASP A 145 -18.33 -2.73 -2.58
CA ASP A 145 -19.00 -3.10 -3.82
C ASP A 145 -18.37 -2.36 -5.02
N ALA A 146 -17.13 -2.74 -5.34
CA ALA A 146 -16.39 -2.22 -6.48
C ALA A 146 -15.44 -3.27 -7.07
N GLY A 147 -15.04 -3.07 -8.33
CA GLY A 147 -14.12 -3.97 -9.06
C GLY A 147 -12.63 -3.61 -8.92
N PHE A 148 -12.25 -2.89 -7.87
CA PHE A 148 -10.87 -2.46 -7.62
C PHE A 148 -10.57 -2.41 -6.12
N TRP A 149 -9.28 -2.44 -5.79
CA TRP A 149 -8.74 -2.25 -4.45
C TRP A 149 -8.40 -0.79 -4.19
N ILE A 150 -8.49 -0.40 -2.93
CA ILE A 150 -8.01 0.88 -2.43
C ILE A 150 -6.92 0.59 -1.41
N LEU A 151 -5.71 1.08 -1.68
CA LEU A 151 -4.59 1.10 -0.74
C LEU A 151 -4.72 2.38 0.08
N GLY A 152 -5.29 2.28 1.28
CA GLY A 152 -5.49 3.40 2.20
C GLY A 152 -4.40 3.51 3.27
N ASP A 153 -4.72 4.17 4.39
CA ASP A 153 -3.76 4.47 5.46
C ASP A 153 -3.08 3.23 6.05
N VAL A 154 -3.79 2.11 6.19
CA VAL A 154 -3.21 0.83 6.64
C VAL A 154 -2.01 0.41 5.77
N PHE A 155 -2.07 0.65 4.46
CA PHE A 155 -0.95 0.40 3.56
C PHE A 155 0.08 1.54 3.62
N MET A 156 -0.37 2.79 3.47
CA MET A 156 0.50 3.96 3.35
C MET A 156 1.25 4.32 4.63
N ARG A 157 0.79 3.88 5.82
CA ARG A 157 1.54 4.08 7.07
C ARG A 157 2.85 3.29 7.08
N LYS A 158 2.85 2.14 6.41
CA LYS A 158 4.01 1.26 6.31
C LYS A 158 4.88 1.64 5.13
N PHE A 159 4.25 2.09 4.05
CA PHE A 159 4.93 2.42 2.82
C PHE A 159 4.84 3.92 2.54
N TYR A 160 5.98 4.60 2.62
CA TYR A 160 6.10 6.01 2.25
C TYR A 160 5.56 6.21 0.84
N THR A 161 4.57 7.10 0.70
CA THR A 161 3.81 7.28 -0.53
C THR A 161 4.03 8.69 -1.09
N VAL A 162 4.42 8.78 -2.37
CA VAL A 162 4.62 10.05 -3.08
C VAL A 162 3.59 10.18 -4.19
N PHE A 163 2.80 11.25 -4.17
CA PHE A 163 1.88 11.61 -5.25
C PHE A 163 2.54 12.66 -6.14
N ASP A 164 3.00 12.26 -7.32
CA ASP A 164 3.59 13.15 -8.30
C ASP A 164 2.54 13.50 -9.36
N GLN A 165 1.76 14.54 -9.08
CA GLN A 165 0.70 14.98 -9.99
C GLN A 165 1.23 15.46 -11.35
N GLY A 166 2.46 15.99 -11.39
CA GLY A 166 3.06 16.56 -12.61
C GLY A 166 3.35 15.47 -13.65
N ASN A 167 3.89 14.35 -13.20
CA ASN A 167 4.06 13.14 -14.03
C ASN A 167 2.86 12.18 -13.88
N LYS A 168 1.87 12.59 -13.09
CA LYS A 168 0.65 11.90 -12.73
C LYS A 168 0.82 10.55 -12.00
N ARG A 169 2.01 10.21 -11.49
CA ARG A 169 2.39 8.89 -10.92
C ARG A 169 2.31 8.80 -9.39
N VAL A 170 2.32 7.58 -8.85
CA VAL A 170 2.42 7.32 -7.40
C VAL A 170 3.62 6.41 -7.09
N GLY A 171 4.47 6.81 -6.14
CA GLY A 171 5.61 6.01 -5.66
C GLY A 171 5.41 5.46 -4.26
N PHE A 172 5.92 4.27 -3.98
CA PHE A 172 5.85 3.61 -2.68
C PHE A 172 7.21 3.09 -2.25
N ALA A 173 7.66 3.37 -1.04
CA ALA A 173 8.87 2.75 -0.49
C ALA A 173 8.62 2.25 0.93
N THR A 174 9.35 1.24 1.40
CA THR A 174 9.31 0.86 2.82
C THR A 174 9.64 2.09 3.67
N ALA A 175 8.72 2.50 4.54
CA ALA A 175 8.98 3.62 5.44
C ALA A 175 10.10 3.23 6.42
N SER A 176 11.04 4.14 6.66
CA SER A 176 12.04 3.94 7.71
C SER A 176 11.34 3.93 9.07
N GLU A 177 11.59 2.92 9.89
CA GLU A 177 11.14 2.97 11.29
C GLU A 177 11.95 4.02 12.07
N SER A 178 11.35 5.19 12.31
CA SER A 178 11.69 6.17 13.36
C SER A 178 10.75 7.39 13.23
N CYS A 179 10.08 7.92 14.25
CA CYS A 179 10.30 7.93 15.70
C CYS A 179 9.05 7.51 16.50
#